data_AF-A0A2E7LBK5-F1
#
_entry.id   AF-A0A2E7LBK5-F1
#
_cell.length_a   1.000
_cell.length_b   1.000
_cell.length_c   1.000
_cell.angle_alpha   90.00
_cell.angle_beta   90.00
_cell.angle_gamma   90.00
#
_symmetry.space_group_name_H-M   'P 1'
#
loop_
_entity.id
_entity.type
_entity.pdbx_description
1 polymer ?
#
loop_
_entity_poly.entity_id
_entity_poly.type
_entity_poly.pdbx_seq_one_letter_code
_entity_poly.pdbx_strand_id
1 'polypeptide(L)' 'MTPLPGVAEVDVDFAKKLATCKVDKEKFDVDNAIATLKKEDYPATQVQ' A
#
# COMPACT_ATOMS: atom_id res chain seq x y z
N MET A 1 -9.49 4.72 9.44
CA MET A 1 -8.81 4.03 8.35
C MET A 1 -9.73 2.97 7.79
N THR A 2 -10.10 3.10 6.53
CA THR A 2 -10.81 2.03 5.80
C THR A 2 -9.73 1.10 5.23
N PRO A 3 -9.77 -0.21 5.49
CA PRO A 3 -8.82 -1.13 4.90
C PRO A 3 -8.92 -1.06 3.37
N LEU A 4 -7.77 -1.01 2.69
CA LEU A 4 -7.72 -0.99 1.24
C LEU A 4 -8.32 -2.32 0.71
N PRO A 5 -9.35 -2.27 -0.15
CA PRO A 5 -9.95 -3.48 -0.69
C PRO A 5 -8.92 -4.27 -1.51
N GLY A 6 -8.89 -5.58 -1.32
CA GLY A 6 -7.95 -6.46 -2.02
C GLY A 6 -6.56 -6.58 -1.35
N VAL A 7 -6.29 -5.91 -0.23
CA VAL A 7 -5.07 -6.18 0.54
C VAL A 7 -5.25 -7.42 1.42
N ALA A 8 -4.50 -8.47 1.12
CA ALA A 8 -4.53 -9.72 1.90
C ALA A 8 -3.54 -9.66 3.07
N GLU A 9 -2.35 -9.11 2.84
CA GLU A 9 -1.27 -9.07 3.83
C GLU A 9 -0.43 -7.81 3.63
N VAL A 10 0.04 -7.20 4.71
CA VAL A 10 0.97 -6.06 4.66
C VAL A 10 2.13 -6.36 5.58
N ASP A 11 3.32 -6.41 5.00
CA ASP A 11 4.58 -6.53 5.72
C ASP A 11 5.30 -5.18 5.68
N VAL A 12 5.57 -4.59 6.84
CA VAL A 12 6.22 -3.27 6.94
C VAL A 12 7.61 -3.45 7.52
N ASP A 13 8.61 -3.29 6.68
CA ASP A 13 10.01 -3.24 7.06
C ASP A 13 10.38 -1.78 7.41
N PHE A 14 10.27 -1.45 8.69
CA PHE A 14 10.64 -0.12 9.20
C PHE A 14 12.15 0.18 9.07
N ALA A 15 13.00 -0.85 9.04
CA ALA A 15 14.45 -0.68 8.90
C ALA A 15 14.82 -0.23 7.48
N LYS A 16 14.11 -0.75 6.47
CA LYS A 16 14.28 -0.39 5.06
C LYS A 16 13.30 0.68 4.58
N LYS A 17 12.35 1.08 5.42
CA LYS A 17 11.21 1.96 5.07
C LYS A 17 10.44 1.44 3.86
N LEU A 18 10.26 0.12 3.79
CA LEU A 18 9.53 -0.55 2.71
C LEU A 18 8.28 -1.21 3.28
N ALA A 19 7.15 -1.00 2.62
CA ALA A 19 5.93 -1.75 2.89
C ALA A 19 5.66 -2.67 1.70
N THR A 20 5.62 -3.98 1.95
CA THR A 20 5.27 -5.00 0.97
C THR A 20 3.83 -5.41 1.22
N CYS A 21 2.94 -5.04 0.30
CA CYS A 21 1.54 -5.45 0.37
C CYS A 21 1.31 -6.64 -0.56
N LYS A 22 0.87 -7.78 -0.02
CA LYS A 22 0.26 -8.84 -0.82
C LYS A 22 -1.16 -8.42 -1.15
N VAL A 23 -1.40 -8.20 -2.43
CA VAL A 23 -2.64 -7.65 -2.93
C VAL A 23 -3.22 -8.50 -4.04
N ASP A 24 -4.54 -8.59 -4.03
CA ASP A 24 -5.34 -9.28 -5.03
C ASP A 24 -5.54 -8.32 -6.22
N LYS A 25 -4.84 -8.58 -7.34
CA LYS A 25 -4.80 -7.67 -8.50
C LYS A 25 -6.16 -7.37 -9.12
N GLU A 26 -7.16 -8.21 -8.91
CA GLU A 26 -8.53 -7.99 -9.41
C GLU A 26 -9.32 -6.98 -8.55
N LYS A 27 -8.90 -6.76 -7.31
CA LYS A 27 -9.60 -5.90 -6.34
C LYS A 27 -8.77 -4.74 -5.81
N PHE A 28 -7.46 -4.79 -6.01
CA PHE A 28 -6.52 -3.80 -5.49
C PHE A 28 -6.08 -2.80 -6.56
N ASP A 29 -6.38 -1.54 -6.28
CA ASP A 29 -5.98 -0.40 -7.10
C ASP A 29 -4.74 0.28 -6.47
N VAL A 30 -3.60 0.13 -7.15
CA VAL A 30 -2.30 0.64 -6.67
C VAL A 30 -2.29 2.17 -6.61
N ASP A 31 -2.89 2.83 -7.60
CA ASP A 31 -3.01 4.29 -7.66
C ASP A 31 -3.83 4.84 -6.48
N ASN A 32 -4.95 4.20 -6.15
CA ASN A 32 -5.77 4.57 -5.00
C ASN A 32 -5.03 4.33 -3.67
N ALA A 33 -4.23 3.27 -3.56
CA ALA A 33 -3.40 3.02 -2.39
C ALA A 33 -2.34 4.12 -2.21
N ILE A 34 -1.63 4.48 -3.27
CA ILE A 34 -0.64 5.57 -3.26
C ILE A 34 -1.32 6.91 -2.94
N ALA A 35 -2.48 7.20 -3.52
CA ALA A 35 -3.24 8.40 -3.24
C ALA A 35 -3.72 8.48 -1.78
N THR A 36 -4.11 7.35 -1.19
CA THR A 36 -4.50 7.25 0.22
C THR A 36 -3.31 7.49 1.14
N LEU A 37 -2.16 6.86 0.86
CA LEU A 37 -0.93 7.07 1.62
C LEU A 37 -0.45 8.54 1.55
N LYS A 38 -0.52 9.15 0.36
CA LYS A 38 -0.19 10.56 0.16
C LYS A 38 -1.10 11.51 0.94
N LYS A 39 -2.40 11.17 1.10
CA LYS A 39 -3.34 11.94 1.94
C LYS A 39 -3.00 11.87 3.43
N GLU A 40 -2.40 10.77 3.86
CA GLU A 40 -1.97 10.54 5.25
C GLU A 40 -0.54 11.08 5.52
N ASP A 41 -0.01 11.94 4.62
CA ASP A 41 1.34 12.51 4.69
C ASP A 41 2.48 11.46 4.57
N TYR A 42 2.16 10.27 4.07
CA TYR A 42 3.11 9.20 3.79
C TYR A 42 3.30 9.03 2.27
N PRO A 43 4.22 9.77 1.63
CA PRO A 43 4.50 9.58 0.22
C PRO A 43 5.11 8.19 -0.02
N ALA A 44 4.40 7.36 -0.78
CA ALA A 44 4.85 6.03 -1.18
C ALA A 44 4.95 5.94 -2.71
N THR A 45 5.94 5.18 -3.19
CA THR A 45 6.13 4.90 -4.62
C THR A 45 6.11 3.39 -4.80
N GLN A 46 5.45 2.91 -5.85
CA GLN A 46 5.51 1.50 -6.21
C GLN A 46 6.94 1.11 -6.61
N VAL A 47 7.45 0.04 -6.01
CA VAL A 47 8.72 -0.59 -6.39
C VAL A 47 8.36 -1.94 -7.03
N GLN A 48 8.78 -2.16 -8.28
CA GLN A 48 8.51 -3.39 -9.06
C GLN A 48 9.48 -4.52 -8.70
#